data_AF-A0A5B0LYZ7-F1
#
_entry.id   AF-A0A5B0LYZ7-F1
#
_cell.length_a   1.000
_cell.length_b   1.000
_cell.length_c   1.000
_cell.angle_alpha   90.00
_cell.angle_beta   90.00
_cell.angle_gamma   90.00
#
_symmetry.space_group_name_H-M   'P 1'
#
loop_
_entity.id
_entity.type
_entity.pdbx_description
1 polymer ?
#
loop_
_entity_poly.entity_id
_entity_poly.type
_entity_poly.pdbx_seq_one_letter_code
_entity_poly.pdbx_strand_id
1 'polypeptide(L)'
;MSYFLPHLPSGWHVDQAILAEENRVVIIRFGHDWDSECMRMDETLYGISEKVKNFAVIYLVDITKVPDFTKMYELYDPCTVMFFYRNKHIMIDLGTGNNNKINWAMDDKQELIDIVETIYRGASKGRGLVVSPKDYSTRYKYCQWFSYYQLNIPPLIIEYSQLLTILSDFQLFFCNNDNRETRKLLLLCFS
;
A
#
# COMPACT_ATOMS: atom_id res chain seq x y z
N MET A 1 7.15 14.16 -9.64
CA MET A 1 6.33 15.36 -9.38
C MET A 1 4.91 15.12 -9.89
N SER A 2 4.01 14.69 -9.02
CA SER A 2 2.58 14.56 -9.32
C SER A 2 1.92 15.93 -9.12
N TYR A 3 1.58 16.62 -10.21
CA TYR A 3 1.08 18.00 -10.19
C TYR A 3 -0.41 18.13 -9.83
N PHE A 4 -1.11 17.02 -9.62
CA PHE A 4 -2.57 17.01 -9.59
C PHE A 4 -3.21 16.95 -8.20
N LEU A 5 -2.47 16.47 -7.19
CA LEU A 5 -2.94 16.40 -5.81
C LEU A 5 -2.31 17.51 -4.96
N PRO A 6 -3.03 18.05 -3.96
CA PRO A 6 -2.53 19.13 -3.14
C PRO A 6 -1.39 18.65 -2.22
N HIS A 7 -0.27 19.38 -2.28
CA HIS A 7 0.91 19.15 -1.44
C HIS A 7 0.87 20.04 -0.20
N LEU A 8 1.18 19.48 0.96
CA LEU A 8 1.29 20.23 2.21
C LEU A 8 2.76 20.59 2.47
N PRO A 9 3.12 21.89 2.50
CA PRO A 9 4.52 22.30 2.49
C PRO A 9 5.20 22.30 3.88
N SER A 10 4.42 22.27 4.97
CA SER A 10 4.94 22.28 6.34
C SER A 10 4.06 21.51 7.31
N GLY A 11 4.59 21.16 8.48
CA GLY A 11 3.83 20.40 9.47
C GLY A 11 2.62 21.13 10.02
N TRP A 12 2.68 22.45 10.10
CA TRP A 12 1.52 23.27 10.44
C TRP A 12 0.35 23.10 9.45
N HIS A 13 0.64 22.97 8.15
CA HIS A 13 -0.41 22.72 7.16
C HIS A 13 -1.00 21.31 7.29
N VAL A 14 -0.21 20.33 7.73
CA VAL A 14 -0.68 18.97 8.04
C VAL A 14 -1.66 18.99 9.21
N ASP A 15 -1.28 19.61 10.32
CA ASP A 15 -2.14 19.71 11.50
C ASP A 15 -3.43 20.49 11.18
N GLN A 16 -3.31 21.60 10.46
CA GLN A 16 -4.48 22.39 10.06
C GLN A 16 -5.40 21.60 9.13
N ALA A 17 -4.86 20.84 8.17
CA ALA A 17 -5.67 20.02 7.26
C ALA A 17 -6.43 18.92 8.00
N ILE A 18 -5.83 18.33 9.03
CA ILE A 18 -6.48 17.31 9.88
C ILE A 18 -7.57 17.94 10.76
N LEU A 19 -7.34 19.14 11.30
CA LEU A 19 -8.27 19.84 12.17
C LEU A 19 -9.45 20.48 11.42
N ALA A 20 -9.22 20.96 10.19
CA ALA A 20 -10.24 21.65 9.40
C ALA A 20 -11.38 20.73 8.93
N GLU A 21 -11.13 19.43 8.84
CA GLU A 21 -12.08 18.46 8.27
C GLU A 21 -12.86 17.71 9.35
N GLU A 22 -14.14 18.05 9.49
CA GLU A 22 -15.03 17.43 10.48
C GLU A 22 -15.85 16.24 9.95
N ASN A 23 -16.17 16.24 8.66
CA ASN A 23 -17.11 15.30 8.05
C ASN A 23 -16.49 14.44 6.95
N ARG A 24 -15.18 14.59 6.68
CA ARG A 24 -14.46 13.84 5.65
C ARG A 24 -13.25 13.15 6.25
N VAL A 25 -12.89 12.01 5.66
CA VAL A 25 -11.64 11.31 5.97
C VAL A 25 -10.49 12.07 5.32
N VAL A 26 -9.51 12.45 6.12
CA VAL A 26 -8.27 13.06 5.65
C VAL A 26 -7.27 11.93 5.38
N ILE A 27 -6.92 11.76 4.11
CA ILE A 27 -5.96 10.77 3.63
C ILE A 27 -4.65 11.51 3.39
N ILE A 28 -3.58 11.08 4.06
CA ILE A 28 -2.26 11.70 3.90
C ILE A 28 -1.27 10.64 3.43
N ARG A 29 -0.67 10.88 2.27
CA ARG A 29 0.46 10.10 1.77
C ARG A 29 1.75 10.78 2.22
N PHE A 30 2.53 10.10 3.06
CA PHE A 30 3.90 10.48 3.38
C PHE A 30 4.86 9.67 2.53
N GLY A 31 5.76 10.35 1.82
CA GLY A 31 6.78 9.70 1.01
C GLY A 31 7.56 10.70 0.18
N HIS A 32 8.37 10.21 -0.75
CA HIS A 32 9.13 11.06 -1.66
C HIS A 32 8.54 11.03 -3.07
N ASP A 33 8.36 12.19 -3.69
CA ASP A 33 7.70 12.31 -5.00
C ASP A 33 8.48 11.68 -6.17
N TRP A 34 9.76 11.35 -5.95
CA TRP A 34 10.63 10.68 -6.91
C TRP A 34 10.69 9.16 -6.70
N ASP A 35 10.10 8.64 -5.63
CA ASP A 35 10.07 7.20 -5.39
C ASP A 35 9.05 6.52 -6.32
N SER A 36 9.43 5.39 -6.90
CA SER A 36 8.57 4.59 -7.78
C SER A 36 7.30 4.09 -7.09
N GLU A 37 7.38 3.70 -5.81
CA GLU A 37 6.20 3.22 -5.07
C GLU A 37 5.25 4.38 -4.74
N CYS A 38 5.79 5.56 -4.41
CA CYS A 38 4.99 6.77 -4.22
C CYS A 38 4.30 7.19 -5.53
N MET A 39 5.00 7.14 -6.66
CA MET A 39 4.41 7.49 -7.96
C MET A 39 3.24 6.58 -8.33
N ARG A 40 3.36 5.26 -8.10
CA ARG A 40 2.26 4.31 -8.32
C ARG A 40 1.06 4.61 -7.41
N MET A 41 1.32 4.86 -6.13
CA MET A 41 0.27 5.18 -5.17
C MET A 41 -0.44 6.50 -5.51
N ASP A 42 0.32 7.53 -5.92
CA ASP A 42 -0.21 8.83 -6.33
C ASP A 42 -1.12 8.71 -7.56
N GLU A 43 -0.80 7.84 -8.53
CA GLU A 43 -1.66 7.58 -9.69
C GLU A 43 -3.01 6.97 -9.28
N THR A 44 -2.98 6.00 -8.35
CA THR A 44 -4.19 5.40 -7.81
C THR A 44 -5.02 6.41 -7.01
N LEU A 45 -4.37 7.19 -6.13
CA LEU A 45 -4.99 8.25 -5.34
C LEU A 45 -5.62 9.33 -6.23
N TYR A 46 -4.93 9.73 -7.29
CA TYR A 46 -5.47 10.66 -8.26
C TYR A 46 -6.70 10.09 -8.97
N GLY A 47 -6.65 8.82 -9.39
CA GLY A 47 -7.76 8.14 -10.05
C GLY A 47 -9.02 8.00 -9.18
N ILE A 48 -8.88 8.00 -7.86
CA ILE A 48 -10.03 7.93 -6.92
C ILE A 48 -10.48 9.30 -6.41
N SER A 49 -9.63 10.33 -6.48
CA SER A 49 -9.84 11.65 -5.86
C SER A 49 -11.23 12.24 -6.16
N GLU A 50 -11.65 12.23 -7.42
CA GLU A 50 -12.94 12.77 -7.84
C GLU A 50 -14.14 11.93 -7.36
N LYS A 51 -13.95 10.62 -7.21
CA LYS A 51 -15.00 9.70 -6.73
C LYS A 51 -15.25 9.82 -5.24
N VAL A 52 -14.19 10.06 -4.46
CA VAL A 52 -14.24 10.10 -2.99
C VAL A 52 -14.41 11.51 -2.42
N LYS A 53 -14.43 12.55 -3.25
CA LYS A 53 -14.47 13.98 -2.83
C LYS A 53 -15.56 14.35 -1.82
N ASN A 54 -16.67 13.61 -1.83
CA ASN A 54 -17.82 13.85 -0.96
C ASN A 54 -17.55 13.43 0.50
N PHE A 55 -16.67 12.44 0.73
CA PHE A 55 -16.44 11.84 2.05
C PHE A 55 -14.96 11.69 2.42
N ALA A 56 -14.04 12.00 1.51
CA ALA A 56 -12.61 12.00 1.78
C ALA A 56 -11.89 13.14 1.03
N VAL A 57 -10.75 13.55 1.58
CA VAL A 57 -9.80 14.50 0.98
C VAL A 57 -8.40 13.88 1.02
N ILE A 58 -7.64 14.10 -0.04
CA ILE A 58 -6.31 13.49 -0.23
C ILE A 58 -5.27 14.59 -0.24
N TYR A 59 -4.22 14.43 0.56
CA TYR A 59 -3.06 15.30 0.61
C TYR A 59 -1.76 14.50 0.46
N LEU A 60 -0.77 15.15 -0.14
CA LEU A 60 0.59 14.62 -0.28
C LEU A 60 1.54 15.39 0.63
N VAL A 61 2.43 14.65 1.29
CA VAL A 61 3.48 15.20 2.16
C VAL A 61 4.81 14.60 1.76
N ASP A 62 5.78 15.47 1.47
CA ASP A 62 7.16 15.09 1.26
C ASP A 62 7.92 15.04 2.61
N ILE A 63 8.44 13.86 2.94
CA ILE A 63 9.17 13.62 4.18
C ILE A 63 10.45 14.48 4.27
N THR A 64 11.07 14.85 3.15
CA THR A 64 12.24 15.73 3.17
C THR A 64 11.91 17.15 3.62
N LYS A 65 10.71 17.64 3.28
CA LYS A 65 10.25 18.98 3.64
C LYS A 65 9.68 19.02 5.06
N VAL A 66 9.02 17.94 5.47
CA VAL A 66 8.34 17.84 6.77
C VAL A 66 8.82 16.60 7.53
N PRO A 67 10.01 16.65 8.16
CA PRO A 67 10.58 15.52 8.90
C PRO A 67 9.97 15.33 10.30
N ASP A 68 9.18 16.28 10.80
CA ASP A 68 8.66 16.29 12.17
C ASP A 68 7.82 15.03 12.48
N PHE A 69 7.09 14.53 11.50
CA PHE A 69 6.23 13.36 11.65
C PHE A 69 6.96 12.02 11.49
N THR A 70 8.20 12.01 10.98
CA THR A 70 8.94 10.77 10.69
C THR A 70 9.15 9.93 11.94
N LYS A 71 9.54 10.57 13.05
CA LYS A 71 9.72 9.89 14.34
C LYS A 71 8.40 9.56 15.02
N MET A 72 7.43 10.48 14.96
CA MET A 72 6.15 10.31 15.66
C MET A 72 5.31 9.17 15.08
N TYR A 73 5.30 9.03 13.75
CA TYR A 73 4.56 7.98 13.07
C TYR A 73 5.43 6.82 12.62
N GLU A 74 6.72 6.77 12.94
CA GLU A 74 7.64 5.69 12.54
C GLU A 74 7.67 5.47 11.01
N LEU A 75 7.83 6.55 10.25
CA LEU A 75 7.82 6.54 8.78
C LEU A 75 9.20 6.10 8.24
N TYR A 76 9.43 4.78 8.19
CA TYR A 76 10.66 4.20 7.64
C TYR A 76 10.50 3.66 6.21
N ASP A 77 9.26 3.37 5.81
CA ASP A 77 8.92 2.85 4.50
C ASP A 77 8.89 3.97 3.43
N PRO A 78 9.19 3.65 2.15
CA PRO A 78 9.27 4.65 1.07
C PRO A 78 7.94 5.38 0.81
N CYS A 79 6.82 4.67 0.91
CA CYS A 79 5.48 5.21 0.76
C CYS A 79 4.62 4.74 1.93
N THR A 80 3.98 5.68 2.61
CA THR A 80 3.04 5.37 3.69
C THR A 80 1.77 6.20 3.54
N VAL A 81 0.62 5.57 3.75
CA VAL A 81 -0.68 6.25 3.72
C VAL A 81 -1.35 6.07 5.08
N MET A 82 -1.78 7.19 5.64
CA MET A 82 -2.44 7.29 6.93
C MET A 82 -3.81 7.94 6.78
N PHE A 83 -4.71 7.61 7.69
CA PHE A 83 -6.11 8.04 7.65
C PHE A 83 -6.47 8.75 8.94
N PHE A 84 -7.05 9.93 8.82
CA PHE A 84 -7.52 10.73 9.94
C PHE A 84 -8.99 11.08 9.77
N TYR A 85 -9.70 11.15 10.89
CA TYR A 85 -11.10 11.59 10.93
C TYR A 85 -11.33 12.35 12.23
N ARG A 86 -11.76 13.62 12.15
CA ARG A 86 -12.03 14.47 13.33
C ARG A 86 -10.85 14.52 14.31
N ASN A 87 -9.65 14.82 13.82
CA ASN A 87 -8.42 14.85 14.61
C ASN A 87 -8.05 13.52 15.31
N LYS A 88 -8.60 12.40 14.84
CA LYS A 88 -8.24 11.06 15.32
C LYS A 88 -7.63 10.27 14.18
N HIS A 89 -6.49 9.65 14.47
CA HIS A 89 -5.90 8.66 13.59
C HIS A 89 -6.77 7.38 13.60
N ILE A 90 -7.14 6.90 12.41
CA ILE A 90 -7.97 5.70 12.24
C ILE A 90 -7.08 4.54 11.83
N MET A 91 -7.06 3.50 12.66
CA MET A 91 -6.34 2.26 12.38
C MET A 91 -7.19 1.36 11.49
N ILE A 92 -6.53 0.60 10.62
CA ILE A 92 -7.18 -0.32 9.69
C ILE A 92 -6.53 -1.69 9.85
N ASP A 93 -7.34 -2.70 10.14
CA ASP A 93 -6.90 -4.09 10.11
C ASP A 93 -6.93 -4.61 8.67
N LEU A 94 -5.74 -4.74 8.08
CA LEU A 94 -5.51 -5.26 6.74
C LEU A 94 -4.98 -6.71 6.77
N GLY A 95 -4.78 -7.30 7.95
CA GLY A 95 -4.17 -8.62 8.11
C GLY A 95 -2.66 -8.68 7.86
N THR A 96 -2.00 -7.52 7.67
CA THR A 96 -0.54 -7.42 7.48
C THR A 96 0.25 -7.39 8.80
N GLY A 97 -0.45 -7.20 9.93
CA GLY A 97 0.14 -7.06 11.26
C GLY A 97 0.46 -5.61 11.66
N ASN A 98 0.48 -4.66 10.71
CA ASN A 98 0.58 -3.23 10.99
C ASN A 98 -0.74 -2.53 10.64
N ASN A 99 -1.45 -2.08 11.67
CA ASN A 99 -2.77 -1.47 11.51
C ASN A 99 -2.72 0.07 11.45
N ASN A 100 -1.54 0.65 11.65
CA ASN A 100 -1.40 2.10 11.74
C ASN A 100 -1.33 2.78 10.37
N LYS A 101 -0.88 2.07 9.34
CA LYS A 101 -0.61 2.66 8.02
C LYS A 101 -0.64 1.60 6.93
N ILE A 102 -0.85 2.06 5.70
CA ILE A 102 -0.60 1.26 4.49
C ILE A 102 0.80 1.62 4.01
N ASN A 103 1.73 0.67 3.96
CA ASN A 103 3.13 0.90 3.59
C ASN A 103 3.53 0.36 2.20
N TRP A 104 2.55 0.13 1.33
CA TRP A 104 2.77 -0.37 -0.03
C TRP A 104 1.94 0.42 -1.05
N ALA A 105 2.35 0.39 -2.33
CA ALA A 105 1.51 0.88 -3.41
C ALA A 105 0.36 -0.10 -3.72
N MET A 106 -0.86 0.44 -3.79
CA MET A 106 -2.05 -0.26 -4.27
C MET A 106 -2.31 0.12 -5.72
N ASP A 107 -2.46 -0.86 -6.60
CA ASP A 107 -2.74 -0.64 -8.02
C ASP A 107 -4.25 -0.62 -8.32
N ASP A 108 -5.06 -1.35 -7.54
CA ASP A 108 -6.49 -1.40 -7.76
C ASP A 108 -7.22 -0.21 -7.11
N LYS A 109 -7.87 0.57 -7.97
CA LYS A 109 -8.65 1.76 -7.58
C LYS A 109 -9.91 1.36 -6.82
N GLN A 110 -10.53 0.23 -7.15
CA GLN A 110 -11.78 -0.18 -6.49
C GLN A 110 -11.51 -0.61 -5.04
N GLU A 111 -10.47 -1.42 -4.82
CA GLU A 111 -10.04 -1.82 -3.48
C GLU A 111 -9.76 -0.61 -2.58
N LEU A 112 -9.10 0.42 -3.10
CA LEU A 112 -8.81 1.63 -2.32
C LEU A 112 -10.10 2.40 -1.97
N ILE A 113 -11.07 2.49 -2.89
CA ILE A 113 -12.38 3.10 -2.62
C ILE A 113 -13.12 2.34 -1.51
N ASP A 114 -13.15 1.01 -1.59
CA ASP A 114 -13.85 0.17 -0.61
C ASP A 114 -13.23 0.31 0.79
N ILE A 115 -11.90 0.43 0.88
CA ILE A 115 -11.19 0.72 2.12
C ILE A 115 -11.60 2.08 2.68
N VAL A 116 -11.55 3.15 1.87
CA VAL A 116 -11.91 4.51 2.31
C VAL A 116 -13.37 4.58 2.76
N GLU A 117 -14.27 3.90 2.05
CA GLU A 117 -15.68 3.82 2.44
C GLU A 117 -15.85 3.11 3.79
N THR A 118 -15.16 1.99 4.00
CA THR A 118 -15.22 1.24 5.26
C THR A 118 -14.69 2.10 6.42
N ILE A 119 -13.59 2.82 6.20
CA ILE A 119 -13.03 3.78 7.16
C ILE A 119 -14.04 4.86 7.49
N TYR A 120 -14.63 5.50 6.48
CA TYR A 120 -15.62 6.56 6.69
C TYR A 120 -16.82 6.06 7.49
N ARG A 121 -17.37 4.89 7.14
CA ARG A 121 -18.49 4.26 7.86
C ARG A 121 -18.11 3.86 9.30
N GLY A 122 -16.89 3.38 9.52
CA GLY A 122 -16.38 2.98 10.84
C GLY A 122 -16.08 4.18 11.74
N ALA A 123 -15.38 5.18 11.21
CA ALA A 123 -14.99 6.40 11.90
C ALA A 123 -16.20 7.28 12.22
N SER A 124 -17.20 7.35 11.32
CA SER A 124 -18.48 8.04 11.59
C SER A 124 -19.24 7.44 12.77
N LYS A 125 -19.06 6.14 13.05
CA LYS A 125 -19.61 5.45 14.23
C LYS A 125 -18.73 5.60 15.47
N GLY A 126 -17.64 6.35 15.39
CA GLY A 126 -16.69 6.57 16.49
C GLY A 126 -15.71 5.42 16.73
N ARG A 127 -15.56 4.47 15.79
CA ARG A 127 -14.57 3.39 15.91
C ARG A 127 -13.19 3.91 15.52
N GLY A 128 -12.18 3.65 16.36
CA GLY A 128 -10.79 3.97 16.07
C GLY A 128 -10.03 2.88 15.29
N LEU A 129 -10.60 1.67 15.22
CA LEU A 129 -10.10 0.54 14.44
C LEU A 129 -11.20 0.04 13.52
N VAL A 130 -10.88 -0.13 12.24
CA VAL A 130 -11.79 -0.59 11.20
C VAL A 130 -11.19 -1.82 10.52
N VAL A 131 -11.98 -2.85 10.28
CA VAL A 131 -11.51 -4.05 9.57
C VAL A 131 -11.71 -3.85 8.08
N SER A 132 -10.66 -4.06 7.29
CA SER A 132 -10.72 -3.99 5.83
C SER A 132 -11.70 -5.06 5.29
N PRO A 133 -12.45 -4.76 4.22
CA PRO A 133 -13.29 -5.76 3.55
C PRO A 133 -12.47 -6.89 2.91
N LYS A 134 -11.19 -6.64 2.62
CA LYS A 134 -10.25 -7.61 2.03
C LYS A 134 -9.05 -7.84 2.95
N ASP A 135 -8.65 -9.11 3.06
CA ASP A 135 -7.45 -9.52 3.79
C ASP A 135 -6.20 -9.47 2.87
N TYR A 136 -5.16 -8.77 3.31
CA TYR A 136 -3.86 -8.64 2.63
C TYR A 136 -2.78 -9.52 3.26
N SER A 137 -3.12 -10.38 4.23
CA SER A 137 -2.17 -11.29 4.91
C SER A 137 -1.41 -12.20 3.95
N THR A 138 -2.01 -12.59 2.81
CA THR A 138 -1.38 -13.48 1.83
C THR A 138 -0.33 -12.81 0.95
N ARG A 139 -0.30 -11.46 0.89
CA ARG A 139 0.71 -10.72 0.10
C ARG A 139 2.11 -10.92 0.67
N TYR A 140 2.26 -10.90 1.99
CA TYR A 140 3.53 -11.17 2.66
C TYR A 140 3.92 -12.66 2.66
N LYS A 141 2.94 -13.58 2.55
CA LYS A 141 3.22 -15.03 2.49
C LYS A 141 4.05 -15.41 1.26
N TYR A 142 3.81 -14.79 0.11
CA TYR A 142 4.57 -15.06 -1.12
C TYR A 142 5.98 -14.43 -1.12
N CYS A 143 6.16 -13.23 -0.55
CA CYS A 143 7.46 -12.57 -0.50
C CYS A 143 8.44 -13.26 0.47
N GLN A 144 7.96 -13.75 1.63
CA GLN A 144 8.81 -14.52 2.54
C GLN A 144 9.26 -15.86 1.94
N TRP A 145 8.38 -16.54 1.18
CA TRP A 145 8.73 -17.79 0.50
C TRP A 145 9.80 -17.60 -0.58
N PHE A 146 9.72 -16.55 -1.38
CA PHE A 146 10.73 -16.25 -2.40
C PHE A 146 12.09 -15.90 -1.78
N SER A 147 12.11 -15.11 -0.70
CA SER A 147 13.34 -14.79 0.01
C SER A 147 13.97 -16.02 0.70
N TYR A 148 13.16 -17.00 1.14
CA TYR A 148 13.64 -18.26 1.71
C TYR A 148 14.30 -19.18 0.67
N TYR A 149 13.76 -19.23 -0.55
CA TYR A 149 14.35 -20.01 -1.65
C TYR A 149 15.63 -19.38 -2.20
N GLN A 150 15.74 -18.05 -2.22
CA GLN A 150 16.95 -17.39 -2.72
C GLN A 150 18.15 -17.48 -1.75
N LEU A 151 17.89 -17.69 -0.45
CA LEU A 151 18.91 -17.82 0.59
C LEU A 151 19.35 -19.28 0.90
N ASN A 152 18.57 -20.30 0.52
CA ASN A 152 18.83 -21.70 0.88
C ASN A 152 19.13 -22.63 -0.30
N ILE A 153 19.39 -22.12 -1.51
CA ILE A 153 19.92 -22.95 -2.60
C ILE A 153 21.46 -22.94 -2.49
N PRO A 154 22.12 -24.03 -2.05
CA PRO A 154 23.57 -24.10 -2.07
C PRO A 154 24.09 -24.07 -3.53
N PRO A 155 25.19 -23.35 -3.83
CA PRO A 155 25.67 -23.15 -5.20
C PRO A 155 26.40 -24.38 -5.81
N LEU A 156 26.08 -25.61 -5.39
CA LEU A 156 26.78 -26.82 -5.84
C LEU A 156 25.82 -27.96 -6.16
N ILE A 157 25.74 -28.26 -7.47
CA ILE A 157 25.25 -29.50 -8.11
C ILE A 157 23.75 -29.76 -7.92
N ILE A 158 22.95 -29.21 -8.83
CA ILE A 158 21.56 -29.66 -9.04
C ILE A 158 21.62 -30.89 -9.95
N GLU A 159 21.35 -32.09 -9.41
CA GLU A 159 21.01 -33.25 -10.23
C GLU A 159 19.68 -32.98 -10.95
N TYR A 160 19.58 -33.41 -12.22
CA TYR A 160 18.40 -33.28 -13.09
C TYR A 160 17.08 -33.80 -12.48
N SER A 161 17.13 -34.59 -11.40
CA SER A 161 15.97 -35.10 -10.68
C SER A 161 15.23 -34.04 -9.84
N GLN A 162 15.90 -32.97 -9.38
CA GLN A 162 15.29 -31.91 -8.56
C GLN A 162 14.63 -30.79 -9.39
N LEU A 163 14.99 -30.65 -10.67
CA LEU A 163 14.37 -29.68 -11.58
C LEU A 163 12.91 -30.03 -11.88
N LEU A 164 12.56 -31.32 -11.92
CA LEU A 164 11.20 -31.78 -12.23
C LEU A 164 10.18 -31.47 -11.12
N THR A 165 10.59 -31.50 -9.85
CA THR A 165 9.74 -31.14 -8.71
C THR A 165 9.50 -29.62 -8.63
N ILE A 166 10.54 -28.82 -8.92
CA ILE A 166 10.41 -27.36 -9.00
C ILE A 166 9.52 -26.97 -10.19
N LEU A 167 9.66 -27.67 -11.33
CA LEU A 167 8.80 -27.47 -12.50
C LEU A 167 7.36 -27.91 -12.25
N SER A 168 7.08 -29.00 -11.54
CA SER A 168 5.70 -29.43 -11.26
C SER A 168 4.95 -28.45 -10.34
N ASP A 169 5.64 -27.88 -9.35
CA ASP A 169 5.06 -26.86 -8.45
C ASP A 169 4.87 -25.53 -9.19
N PHE A 170 5.80 -25.16 -10.07
CA PHE A 170 5.64 -24.02 -10.98
C PHE A 170 4.46 -24.21 -11.95
N GLN A 171 4.27 -25.41 -12.50
CA GLN A 171 3.24 -25.71 -13.49
C GLN A 171 1.82 -25.67 -12.89
N LEU A 172 1.66 -26.06 -11.61
CA LEU A 172 0.42 -25.88 -10.84
C LEU A 172 0.14 -24.40 -10.52
N PHE A 173 1.18 -23.58 -10.34
CA PHE A 173 1.06 -22.15 -10.07
C PHE A 173 0.56 -21.34 -11.29
N PHE A 174 0.99 -21.71 -12.50
CA PHE A 174 0.56 -21.05 -13.74
C PHE A 174 -0.82 -21.48 -14.24
N CYS A 175 -1.31 -22.66 -13.87
CA CYS A 175 -2.61 -23.15 -14.31
C CYS A 175 -3.81 -22.40 -13.68
N ASN A 176 -3.59 -21.70 -12.56
CA ASN A 176 -4.65 -21.00 -11.80
C ASN A 176 -4.66 -19.47 -11.95
N ASN A 177 -3.73 -18.87 -12.70
CA ASN A 177 -3.61 -17.41 -12.81
C ASN A 177 -3.53 -16.95 -14.27
N ASP A 178 -4.69 -16.68 -14.85
CA ASP A 178 -4.90 -16.26 -16.23
C ASP A 178 -4.69 -14.74 -16.38
N ASN A 179 -3.49 -14.24 -16.04
CA ASN A 179 -3.20 -12.81 -16.05
C ASN A 179 -1.95 -12.49 -16.91
N ARG A 180 -2.03 -11.50 -17.80
CA ARG A 180 -1.01 -11.22 -18.84
C ARG A 180 0.42 -10.99 -18.31
N GLU A 181 0.55 -10.54 -17.06
CA GLU A 181 1.84 -10.29 -16.42
C GLU A 181 2.57 -11.58 -16.01
N THR A 182 1.85 -12.68 -15.76
CA THR A 182 2.48 -13.97 -15.42
C THR A 182 3.24 -14.56 -16.63
N ARG A 183 2.78 -14.30 -17.86
CA ARG A 183 3.49 -14.74 -19.08
C ARG A 183 4.83 -14.03 -19.32
N LYS A 184 4.99 -12.79 -18.85
CA LYS A 184 6.26 -12.05 -19.00
C LYS A 184 7.36 -12.57 -18.07
N LEU A 185 7.00 -12.93 -16.84
CA LEU A 185 7.92 -13.58 -15.88
C LEU A 185 8.39 -14.95 -16.38
N LEU A 186 7.54 -15.68 -17.10
CA LEU A 186 7.87 -16.98 -17.72
C LEU A 186 8.95 -16.84 -18.81
N LEU A 187 8.94 -15.76 -19.61
CA LEU A 187 9.93 -15.52 -20.66
C LEU A 187 11.32 -15.16 -20.12
N LEU A 188 11.40 -14.45 -18.99
CA LEU A 188 12.67 -14.07 -18.37
C LEU A 188 13.40 -15.24 -17.70
N CYS A 189 12.69 -16.28 -17.25
CA CYS A 189 13.32 -17.48 -16.67
C CYS A 189 13.78 -18.51 -17.72
N PHE A 190 13.36 -18.38 -18.98
CA PHE A 190 13.72 -19.29 -20.08
C PHE A 190 14.59 -18.63 -21.18
N SER A 191 15.16 -17.46 -20.90
CA SER A 191 16.14 -16.77 -21.76
C SER A 191 17.55 -16.86 -21.19
#